data_AF-A0A077KEG9-F1
#
_entry.id   AF-A0A077KEG9-F1
#
_cell.length_a   1.000
_cell.length_b   1.000
_cell.length_c   1.000
_cell.angle_alpha   90.00
_cell.angle_beta   90.00
_cell.angle_gamma   90.00
#
_symmetry.space_group_name_H-M   'P 1'
#
loop_
_entity.id
_entity.type
_entity.pdbx_description
1 polymer ?
#
loop_
_entity_poly.entity_id
_entity_poly.type
_entity_poly.pdbx_seq_one_letter_code
_entity_poly.pdbx_strand_id
1 'polypeptide(L)'
;MNQENTFIRHCNLIELQYGIVIPQTIQSYFAKFSDESTNIYYQALKNANDFKIFYTKEFVEFTIVQYTAIHNDFEILQSILNEGNYEYSLLEKQFISDSIDISFLNQCCNKFETIPFYIGIYTFESCGGEEFLIINGDKKGYIVARSHDDTEKIKVGNTLIKYQKIDFIKKLLLE
;
A
#
# COMPACT_ATOMS: atom_id res chain seq x y z
N MET A 1 24.57 18.41 -22.56
CA MET A 1 23.41 17.49 -22.49
C MET A 1 23.45 16.86 -21.11
N ASN A 2 22.48 17.15 -20.25
CA ASN A 2 22.36 16.42 -18.99
C ASN A 2 22.02 14.97 -19.34
N GLN A 3 22.91 14.03 -19.02
CA GLN A 3 22.57 12.62 -19.07
C GLN A 3 21.37 12.44 -18.14
N GLU A 4 20.23 12.06 -18.71
CA GLU A 4 19.04 11.75 -17.95
C GLU A 4 19.36 10.57 -17.03
N ASN A 5 19.08 10.73 -15.74
CA ASN A 5 19.45 9.73 -14.74
C ASN A 5 18.64 8.44 -14.99
N THR A 6 19.34 7.33 -15.19
CA THR A 6 18.71 6.03 -15.50
C THR A 6 17.65 5.64 -14.47
N PHE A 7 17.88 5.87 -13.17
CA PHE A 7 16.94 5.53 -12.12
C PHE A 7 15.65 6.37 -12.20
N ILE A 8 15.78 7.69 -12.39
CA ILE A 8 14.61 8.58 -12.55
C ILE A 8 13.78 8.16 -13.75
N ARG A 9 14.42 7.77 -14.86
CA ARG A 9 13.71 7.23 -16.03
C ARG A 9 12.93 5.96 -15.70
N HIS A 10 13.48 5.05 -14.90
CA HIS A 10 12.75 3.86 -14.45
C HIS A 10 11.55 4.22 -13.57
N CYS A 11 11.69 5.18 -12.65
CA CYS A 11 10.56 5.67 -11.85
C CYS A 11 9.43 6.22 -12.74
N ASN A 12 9.76 6.99 -13.77
CA ASN A 12 8.77 7.51 -14.71
C ASN A 12 8.07 6.39 -15.50
N LEU A 13 8.81 5.36 -15.91
CA LEU A 13 8.22 4.20 -16.60
C LEU A 13 7.27 3.41 -15.68
N ILE A 14 7.66 3.22 -14.41
CA ILE A 14 6.85 2.54 -13.40
C ILE A 14 5.55 3.31 -13.12
N GLU A 15 5.63 4.64 -13.03
CA GLU A 15 4.44 5.50 -12.89
C GLU A 15 3.50 5.35 -14.10
N LEU A 16 4.05 5.37 -15.32
CA LEU A 16 3.25 5.23 -16.55
C LEU A 16 2.61 3.84 -16.69
N GLN A 17 3.31 2.79 -16.28
CA GLN A 17 2.87 1.41 -16.47
C GLN A 17 1.96 0.89 -15.35
N TYR A 18 2.23 1.29 -14.11
CA TYR A 18 1.57 0.73 -12.93
C TYR A 18 0.89 1.78 -12.05
N GLY A 19 1.01 3.08 -12.36
CA GLY A 19 0.48 4.17 -11.53
C GLY A 19 1.25 4.39 -10.22
N ILE A 20 2.35 3.66 -10.02
CA ILE A 20 3.18 3.75 -8.81
C ILE A 20 4.04 5.02 -8.88
N VAL A 21 3.65 6.04 -8.14
CA VAL A 21 4.42 7.30 -8.06
C VAL A 21 5.50 7.19 -7.00
N ILE A 22 6.76 7.04 -7.43
CA ILE A 22 7.90 7.09 -6.52
C ILE A 22 8.13 8.54 -6.07
N PRO A 23 8.17 8.83 -4.76
CA PRO A 23 8.36 10.19 -4.26
C PRO A 23 9.67 10.84 -4.73
N GLN A 24 9.63 12.11 -5.14
CA GLN A 24 10.81 12.82 -5.64
C GLN A 24 12.02 12.77 -4.67
N THR A 25 11.78 12.86 -3.36
CA THR A 25 12.86 12.75 -2.35
C THR A 25 13.56 11.39 -2.39
N ILE A 26 12.81 10.32 -2.65
CA ILE A 26 13.33 8.96 -2.81
C ILE A 26 14.05 8.85 -4.16
N GLN A 27 13.46 9.40 -5.22
CA GLN A 27 14.08 9.45 -6.56
C GLN A 27 15.45 10.12 -6.52
N SER A 28 15.54 11.33 -5.95
CA SER A 28 16.79 12.09 -5.83
C SER A 28 17.84 11.37 -5.00
N TYR A 29 17.42 10.72 -3.90
CA TYR A 29 18.34 9.96 -3.06
C TYR A 29 18.95 8.78 -3.82
N PHE A 30 18.15 8.01 -4.56
CA PHE A 30 18.61 6.83 -5.28
C PHE A 30 19.23 7.12 -6.65
N ALA A 31 18.99 8.31 -7.21
CA ALA A 31 19.63 8.76 -8.44
C ALA A 31 21.17 8.82 -8.34
N LYS A 32 21.74 8.95 -7.12
CA LYS A 32 23.20 8.94 -6.92
C LYS A 32 23.83 7.54 -6.96
N PHE A 33 23.02 6.49 -7.00
CA PHE A 33 23.49 5.11 -6.99
C PHE A 33 23.83 4.65 -8.41
N SER A 34 24.87 3.81 -8.55
CA SER A 34 25.17 3.16 -9.82
C SER A 34 24.12 2.09 -10.14
N ASP A 35 23.96 1.77 -11.43
CA ASP A 35 23.03 0.73 -11.88
C ASP A 35 23.36 -0.67 -11.31
N GLU A 36 24.61 -0.88 -10.91
CA GLU A 36 25.15 -2.11 -10.29
C GLU A 36 25.03 -2.12 -8.75
N SER A 37 24.37 -1.12 -8.15
CA SER A 37 24.29 -1.04 -6.69
C SER A 37 23.58 -2.25 -6.09
N THR A 38 24.16 -2.83 -5.05
CA THR A 38 23.56 -3.93 -4.28
C THR A 38 22.59 -3.45 -3.19
N ASN A 39 22.27 -2.15 -3.14
CA ASN A 39 21.30 -1.63 -2.18
C ASN A 39 19.91 -2.23 -2.44
N ILE A 40 19.37 -2.94 -1.45
CA ILE A 40 18.11 -3.68 -1.59
C ILE A 40 16.93 -2.78 -1.96
N TYR A 41 16.86 -1.58 -1.40
CA TYR A 41 15.75 -0.64 -1.65
C TYR A 41 15.86 0.00 -3.03
N TYR A 42 17.09 0.28 -3.48
CA TYR A 42 17.35 0.71 -4.86
C TYR A 42 16.87 -0.35 -5.86
N GLN A 43 17.24 -1.61 -5.65
CA GLN A 43 16.87 -2.71 -6.54
C GLN A 43 15.37 -3.01 -6.53
N ALA A 44 14.73 -2.94 -5.37
CA ALA A 44 13.29 -3.06 -5.22
C ALA A 44 12.56 -1.99 -6.03
N LEU A 45 12.95 -0.72 -5.89
CA LEU A 45 12.34 0.39 -6.60
C LEU A 45 12.60 0.36 -8.10
N LYS A 46 13.80 -0.04 -8.52
CA LYS A 46 14.18 -0.14 -9.94
C LYS A 46 13.33 -1.18 -10.68
N ASN A 47 12.88 -2.21 -9.99
CA ASN A 47 12.09 -3.32 -10.54
C ASN A 47 10.65 -3.34 -10.02
N ALA A 48 10.17 -2.25 -9.41
CA ALA A 48 8.84 -2.22 -8.79
C ALA A 48 7.75 -2.37 -9.85
N ASN A 49 7.12 -3.53 -9.86
CA ASN A 49 5.99 -3.88 -10.72
C ASN A 49 4.77 -4.36 -9.93
N ASP A 50 4.89 -4.38 -8.59
CA ASP A 50 3.88 -4.86 -7.67
C ASP A 50 3.90 -4.00 -6.39
N PHE A 51 2.75 -3.92 -5.73
CA PHE A 51 2.55 -3.19 -4.49
C PHE A 51 1.42 -3.81 -3.70
N LYS A 52 1.35 -3.42 -2.43
CA LYS A 52 0.26 -3.79 -1.54
C LYS A 52 -0.32 -2.58 -0.85
N ILE A 53 -1.63 -2.60 -0.59
CA ILE A 53 -2.24 -1.60 0.27
C ILE A 53 -2.39 -2.11 1.71
N PHE A 54 -2.32 -1.18 2.65
CA PHE A 54 -2.52 -1.44 4.07
C PHE A 54 -3.50 -0.42 4.62
N TYR A 55 -4.73 -0.85 4.92
CA TYR A 55 -5.74 0.04 5.48
C TYR A 55 -5.27 0.70 6.78
N THR A 56 -5.60 1.97 6.93
CA THR A 56 -5.49 2.63 8.23
C THR A 56 -6.61 2.12 9.14
N LYS A 57 -6.36 2.09 10.45
CA LYS A 57 -7.37 1.67 11.42
C LYS A 57 -8.63 2.53 11.29
N GLU A 58 -8.45 3.84 11.15
CA GLU A 58 -9.50 4.84 11.03
C GLU A 58 -10.37 4.59 9.79
N PHE A 59 -9.77 4.16 8.68
CA PHE A 59 -10.53 3.81 7.49
C PHE A 59 -11.34 2.53 7.66
N VAL A 60 -10.79 1.50 8.32
CA VAL A 60 -11.53 0.27 8.62
C VAL A 60 -12.70 0.57 9.55
N GLU A 61 -12.49 1.37 10.61
CA GLU A 61 -13.56 1.81 11.52
C GLU A 61 -14.65 2.59 10.78
N PHE A 62 -14.27 3.53 9.91
CA PHE A 62 -15.22 4.26 9.07
C PHE A 62 -16.01 3.33 8.15
N THR A 63 -15.33 2.40 7.48
CA THR A 63 -15.95 1.43 6.56
C THR A 63 -16.96 0.55 7.29
N ILE A 64 -16.62 0.08 8.49
CA ILE A 64 -17.54 -0.65 9.37
C ILE A 64 -18.78 0.19 9.67
N VAL A 65 -18.61 1.46 10.09
CA VAL A 65 -19.74 2.34 10.40
C VAL A 65 -20.64 2.54 9.19
N GLN A 66 -20.06 2.84 8.02
CA GLN A 66 -20.83 2.99 6.78
C GLN A 66 -21.59 1.71 6.42
N TYR A 67 -20.97 0.54 6.61
CA TYR A 67 -21.58 -0.75 6.28
C TYR A 67 -22.74 -1.07 7.22
N THR A 68 -22.58 -0.85 8.53
CA THR A 68 -23.63 -1.11 9.53
C THR A 68 -24.88 -0.25 9.37
N ALA A 69 -24.78 0.88 8.67
CA ALA A 69 -25.93 1.74 8.39
C ALA A 69 -26.90 1.13 7.35
N ILE A 70 -26.42 0.16 6.55
CA ILE A 70 -27.15 -0.39 5.39
C ILE A 70 -27.23 -1.93 5.40
N HIS A 71 -26.32 -2.61 6.09
CA HIS A 71 -26.17 -4.06 6.10
C HIS A 71 -25.87 -4.59 7.51
N ASN A 72 -26.23 -5.85 7.77
CA ASN A 72 -25.96 -6.54 9.04
C ASN A 72 -25.04 -7.76 8.90
N ASP A 73 -24.60 -8.08 7.68
CA ASP A 73 -23.75 -9.25 7.40
C ASP A 73 -22.27 -8.87 7.29
N PHE A 74 -21.53 -9.11 8.36
CA PHE A 74 -20.12 -8.77 8.48
C PHE A 74 -19.17 -9.77 7.80
N GLU A 75 -19.64 -10.95 7.39
CA GLU A 75 -18.79 -11.90 6.65
C GLU A 75 -18.52 -11.37 5.24
N ILE A 76 -19.53 -10.76 4.63
CA ILE A 76 -19.39 -10.05 3.35
C ILE A 76 -18.43 -8.89 3.48
N LEU A 77 -18.58 -8.05 4.52
CA LEU A 77 -17.65 -6.94 4.76
C LEU A 77 -16.20 -7.43 4.94
N GLN A 78 -16.00 -8.51 5.70
CA GLN A 78 -14.67 -9.08 5.88
C GLN A 78 -14.07 -9.55 4.55
N SER A 79 -14.89 -10.13 3.67
CA SER A 79 -14.47 -10.60 2.34
C SER A 79 -14.09 -9.44 1.43
N ILE A 80 -14.89 -8.37 1.43
CA ILE A 80 -14.62 -7.12 0.71
C ILE A 80 -13.28 -6.51 1.15
N LEU A 81 -13.04 -6.38 2.46
CA LEU A 81 -11.78 -5.85 3.00
C LEU A 81 -10.59 -6.74 2.62
N ASN A 82 -10.74 -8.06 2.73
CA ASN A 82 -9.67 -9.01 2.40
C ASN A 82 -9.24 -8.89 0.94
N GLU A 83 -10.22 -8.90 0.04
CA GLU A 83 -10.00 -8.77 -1.40
C GLU A 83 -9.37 -7.41 -1.75
N GLY A 84 -9.93 -6.32 -1.22
CA GLY A 84 -9.45 -4.98 -1.55
C GLY A 84 -7.96 -4.75 -1.23
N ASN A 85 -7.34 -5.53 -0.33
CA ASN A 85 -5.89 -5.42 -0.08
C ASN A 85 -5.02 -5.65 -1.35
N TYR A 86 -5.57 -6.32 -2.36
CA TYR A 86 -4.86 -6.71 -3.59
C TYR A 86 -5.44 -6.05 -4.84
N GLU A 87 -6.68 -5.56 -4.77
CA GLU A 87 -7.47 -5.18 -5.95
C GLU A 87 -7.61 -3.66 -6.16
N TYR A 88 -6.70 -2.86 -5.58
CA TYR A 88 -6.68 -1.41 -5.83
C TYR A 88 -5.84 -1.08 -7.06
N SER A 89 -6.44 -0.48 -8.10
CA SER A 89 -5.69 0.03 -9.26
C SER A 89 -5.19 1.44 -9.00
N LEU A 90 -3.86 1.65 -8.99
CA LEU A 90 -3.27 2.98 -8.87
C LEU A 90 -3.49 3.84 -10.13
N LEU A 91 -3.58 3.20 -11.31
CA LEU A 91 -3.85 3.88 -12.58
C LEU A 91 -5.27 4.44 -12.61
N GLU A 92 -6.26 3.59 -12.29
CA GLU A 92 -7.68 3.95 -12.30
C GLU A 92 -8.11 4.66 -11.00
N LYS A 93 -7.25 4.63 -9.97
CA LYS A 93 -7.47 5.20 -8.63
C LYS A 93 -8.72 4.67 -7.94
N GLN A 94 -9.02 3.38 -8.14
CA GLN A 94 -10.19 2.71 -7.58
C GLN A 94 -9.93 1.22 -7.39
N PHE A 95 -10.71 0.61 -6.52
CA PHE A 95 -10.83 -0.83 -6.34
C PHE A 95 -11.55 -1.47 -7.52
N ILE A 96 -10.96 -2.50 -8.12
CA ILE A 96 -11.50 -3.24 -9.25
C ILE A 96 -11.22 -4.73 -9.00
N SER A 97 -12.25 -5.54 -8.82
CA SER A 97 -12.10 -7.00 -8.68
C SER A 97 -13.07 -7.72 -9.60
N ASP A 98 -12.60 -8.81 -10.20
CA ASP A 98 -13.40 -9.75 -10.98
C ASP A 98 -14.06 -10.82 -10.09
N SER A 99 -13.64 -10.95 -8.82
CA SER A 99 -14.05 -12.03 -7.93
C SER A 99 -15.29 -11.70 -7.09
N ILE A 100 -15.36 -10.48 -6.54
CA ILE A 100 -16.47 -9.99 -5.72
C ILE A 100 -16.73 -8.50 -5.97
N ASP A 101 -17.96 -8.05 -5.68
CA ASP A 101 -18.29 -6.62 -5.76
C ASP A 101 -17.63 -5.85 -4.61
N ILE A 102 -16.55 -5.14 -4.93
CA ILE A 102 -15.83 -4.24 -4.00
C ILE A 102 -16.18 -2.76 -4.22
N SER A 103 -17.26 -2.45 -4.96
CA SER A 103 -17.70 -1.06 -5.18
C SER A 103 -17.99 -0.30 -3.88
N PHE A 104 -18.35 -1.02 -2.82
CA PHE A 104 -18.52 -0.45 -1.49
C PHE A 104 -17.24 0.21 -0.95
N LEU A 105 -16.05 -0.35 -1.20
CA LEU A 105 -14.79 0.29 -0.81
C LEU A 105 -14.54 1.58 -1.58
N ASN A 106 -14.87 1.62 -2.88
CA ASN A 106 -14.79 2.85 -3.66
C ASN A 106 -15.69 3.95 -3.09
N GLN A 107 -16.92 3.60 -2.69
CA GLN A 107 -17.82 4.54 -2.03
C GLN A 107 -17.25 5.05 -0.71
N CYS A 108 -16.63 4.18 0.08
CA CYS A 108 -15.99 4.57 1.34
C CYS A 108 -14.79 5.48 1.10
N CYS A 109 -13.89 5.13 0.18
CA CYS A 109 -12.74 5.96 -0.18
C CYS A 109 -13.13 7.34 -0.67
N ASN A 110 -14.18 7.45 -1.48
CA ASN A 110 -14.66 8.75 -1.98
C ASN A 110 -15.22 9.67 -0.88
N LYS A 111 -15.67 9.10 0.25
CA LYS A 111 -16.20 9.84 1.39
C LYS A 111 -15.17 10.05 2.50
N PHE A 112 -14.09 9.30 2.50
CA PHE A 112 -13.10 9.35 3.57
C PHE A 112 -12.16 10.55 3.37
N GLU A 113 -12.07 11.40 4.39
CA GLU A 113 -11.42 12.71 4.28
C GLU A 113 -9.89 12.65 4.43
N THR A 114 -9.36 11.51 4.86
CA THR A 114 -7.93 11.33 5.14
C THR A 114 -7.37 10.16 4.34
N ILE A 115 -6.14 9.72 4.66
CA ILE A 115 -5.48 8.63 3.93
C ILE A 115 -6.17 7.30 4.29
N PRO A 116 -6.84 6.63 3.34
CA PRO A 116 -7.57 5.39 3.62
C PRO A 116 -6.64 4.19 3.81
N PHE A 117 -5.47 4.22 3.17
CA PHE A 117 -4.49 3.15 3.22
C PHE A 117 -3.09 3.65 2.83
N TYR A 118 -2.07 2.93 3.29
CA TYR A 118 -0.71 3.08 2.82
C TYR A 118 -0.44 2.17 1.63
N ILE A 119 0.40 2.61 0.70
CA ILE A 119 0.86 1.84 -0.45
C ILE A 119 2.32 1.46 -0.20
N GLY A 120 2.59 0.15 -0.12
CA GLY A 120 3.91 -0.40 0.11
C GLY A 120 4.44 -1.12 -1.12
N ILE A 121 5.65 -0.78 -1.54
CA ILE A 121 6.41 -1.53 -2.55
C ILE A 121 7.22 -2.60 -1.83
N TYR A 122 7.16 -3.84 -2.32
CA TYR A 122 7.94 -4.96 -1.80
C TYR A 122 9.44 -4.67 -1.84
N THR A 123 10.13 -4.82 -0.71
CA THR A 123 11.59 -4.61 -0.63
C THR A 123 12.36 -5.86 -0.24
N PHE A 124 11.74 -6.75 0.54
CA PHE A 124 12.36 -7.99 1.00
C PHE A 124 11.26 -8.96 1.45
N GLU A 125 11.46 -10.26 1.22
CA GLU A 125 10.58 -11.32 1.71
C GLU A 125 11.44 -12.44 2.30
N SER A 126 11.00 -12.97 3.45
CA SER A 126 11.59 -14.13 4.08
C SER A 126 10.51 -15.05 4.64
N CYS A 127 10.87 -16.27 5.05
CA CYS A 127 9.93 -17.22 5.65
C CYS A 127 9.19 -16.71 6.90
N GLY A 128 9.62 -15.59 7.50
CA GLY A 128 8.99 -14.99 8.69
C GLY A 128 8.23 -13.69 8.43
N GLY A 129 8.21 -13.17 7.20
CA GLY A 129 7.50 -11.93 6.89
C GLY A 129 8.04 -11.16 5.68
N GLU A 130 7.34 -10.09 5.39
CA GLU A 130 7.52 -9.20 4.24
C GLU A 130 7.95 -7.80 4.74
N GLU A 131 8.88 -7.15 4.04
CA GLU A 131 9.20 -5.73 4.22
C GLU A 131 8.76 -4.91 3.02
N PHE A 132 8.22 -3.72 3.29
CA PHE A 132 7.73 -2.80 2.29
C PHE A 132 8.26 -1.39 2.50
N LEU A 133 8.48 -0.66 1.41
CA LEU A 133 8.71 0.77 1.42
C LEU A 133 7.41 1.52 1.13
N ILE A 134 6.97 2.34 2.09
CA ILE A 134 5.76 3.16 1.94
C ILE A 134 6.03 4.36 1.04
N ILE A 135 5.18 4.57 0.03
CA ILE A 135 5.35 5.62 -0.97
C ILE A 135 4.31 6.76 -0.91
N ASN A 136 3.28 6.63 -0.09
CA ASN A 136 2.24 7.66 0.04
C ASN A 136 2.08 8.17 1.49
N GLY A 137 1.28 9.22 1.63
CA GLY A 137 0.88 9.76 2.93
C GLY A 137 2.01 10.39 3.75
N ASP A 138 1.75 10.54 5.05
CA ASP A 138 2.71 11.06 6.04
C ASP A 138 3.84 10.05 6.35
N LYS A 139 3.61 8.77 6.07
CA LYS A 139 4.57 7.67 6.26
C LYS A 139 5.44 7.36 5.04
N LYS A 140 5.41 8.22 4.03
CA LYS A 140 6.28 8.13 2.87
C LYS A 140 7.76 8.03 3.26
N GLY A 141 8.46 7.04 2.71
CA GLY A 141 9.86 6.75 3.01
C GLY A 141 10.09 5.87 4.25
N TYR A 142 9.02 5.41 4.92
CA TYR A 142 9.15 4.43 6.00
C TYR A 142 9.24 3.01 5.43
N ILE A 143 10.06 2.21 6.09
CA ILE A 143 10.07 0.76 5.96
C ILE A 143 9.11 0.18 6.99
N VAL A 144 8.18 -0.65 6.51
CA VAL A 144 7.26 -1.40 7.35
C VAL A 144 7.53 -2.89 7.18
N ALA A 145 7.31 -3.64 8.24
CA ALA A 145 7.28 -5.09 8.17
C ALA A 145 5.88 -5.61 8.48
N ARG A 146 5.60 -6.78 7.93
CA ARG A 146 4.44 -7.58 8.23
C ARG A 146 4.86 -9.03 8.44
N SER A 147 4.39 -9.65 9.51
CA SER A 147 4.37 -11.11 9.61
C SER A 147 3.10 -11.63 8.92
N HIS A 148 3.19 -12.77 8.24
CA HIS A 148 2.09 -13.32 7.44
C HIS A 148 0.78 -13.49 8.24
N ASP A 149 0.89 -13.81 9.52
CA ASP A 149 -0.24 -14.08 10.41
C ASP A 149 -0.69 -12.87 11.24
N ASP A 150 -0.03 -11.72 11.11
CA ASP A 150 -0.32 -10.57 11.96
C ASP A 150 -1.49 -9.73 11.41
N THR A 151 -2.56 -9.68 12.19
CA THR A 151 -3.79 -8.95 11.87
C THR A 151 -4.29 -8.22 13.10
N GLU A 152 -4.68 -6.96 12.90
CA GLU A 152 -5.43 -6.19 13.88
C GLU A 152 -6.91 -6.57 13.81
N LYS A 153 -7.62 -6.36 14.93
CA LYS A 153 -9.04 -6.75 15.06
C LYS A 153 -9.86 -5.62 15.65
N ILE A 154 -11.00 -5.33 15.02
CA ILE A 154 -12.03 -4.42 15.53
C ILE A 154 -13.26 -5.24 15.88
N LYS A 155 -13.74 -5.10 17.12
CA LYS A 155 -14.94 -5.80 17.60
C LYS A 155 -16.19 -4.99 17.29
N VAL A 156 -17.16 -5.63 16.64
CA VAL A 156 -18.48 -5.04 16.29
C VAL A 156 -19.56 -5.99 16.77
N GLY A 157 -20.20 -5.67 17.89
CA GLY A 157 -21.11 -6.59 18.57
C GLY A 157 -20.39 -7.90 18.96
N ASN A 158 -20.81 -9.01 18.37
CA ASN A 158 -20.20 -10.33 18.57
C ASN A 158 -19.23 -10.74 17.46
N THR A 159 -19.03 -9.90 16.44
CA THR A 159 -18.16 -10.18 15.29
C THR A 159 -16.82 -9.48 15.44
N LEU A 160 -15.75 -10.09 14.91
CA LEU A 160 -14.42 -9.51 14.83
C LEU A 160 -14.07 -9.26 13.36
N ILE A 161 -13.92 -8.00 12.99
CA ILE A 161 -13.38 -7.59 11.68
C ILE A 161 -11.87 -7.52 11.78
N LYS A 162 -11.17 -8.18 10.87
CA LYS A 162 -9.71 -8.24 10.79
C LYS A 162 -9.19 -7.42 9.62
N TYR A 163 -8.03 -6.80 9.81
CA TYR A 163 -7.29 -6.13 8.75
C TYR A 163 -5.78 -6.33 8.97
N GLN A 164 -4.99 -6.15 7.91
CA GLN A 164 -3.56 -6.43 7.97
C GLN A 164 -2.86 -5.41 8.88
N LYS A 165 -2.08 -5.93 9.83
CA LYS A 165 -1.21 -5.12 10.68
C LYS A 165 0.10 -4.84 9.94
N ILE A 166 0.60 -3.63 10.09
CA ILE A 166 1.95 -3.25 9.66
C ILE A 166 2.70 -2.63 10.84
N ASP A 167 3.96 -2.99 10.99
CA ASP A 167 4.84 -2.44 11.99
C ASP A 167 5.85 -1.49 11.33
N PHE A 168 5.83 -0.22 11.73
CA PHE A 168 6.78 0.78 11.24
C PHE A 168 8.15 0.57 11.88
N ILE A 169 9.11 0.08 11.10
CA ILE A 169 10.44 -0.28 11.61
C ILE A 169 11.33 0.94 11.68
N LYS A 170 11.51 1.63 10.55
CA LYS A 170 12.44 2.75 10.42
C LYS A 170 12.03 3.66 9.27
N LYS A 171 12.48 4.91 9.31
CA LYS A 171 12.44 5.81 8.17
C LYS A 171 13.76 5.69 7.40
N LEU A 172 13.70 5.54 6.08
CA LEU A 172 14.90 5.71 5.26
C LEU A 172 15.41 7.14 5.47
N LEU A 173 16.63 7.28 5.99
CA LEU A 173 17.30 8.56 6.08
C LEU A 173 17.77 8.94 4.67
N LEU A 174 16.95 9.77 4.02
CA LEU A 174 17.19 10.29 2.68
C LEU A 174 18.04 11.57 2.77
N GLU A 175 19.25 11.45 3.32
CA GLU A 175 20.27 12.50 3.35
C GLU A 175 21.25 12.36 2.17
#